data_AF-A0A358XK69-F1
#
_entry.id   AF-A0A358XK69-F1
#
_cell.length_a   1.000
_cell.length_b   1.000
_cell.length_c   1.000
_cell.angle_alpha   90.00
_cell.angle_beta   90.00
_cell.angle_gamma   90.00
#
_symmetry.space_group_name_H-M   'P 1'
#
loop_
_entity.id
_entity.type
_entity.pdbx_description
1 polymer ?
#
loop_
_entity_poly.entity_id
_entity_poly.type
_entity_poly.pdbx_seq_one_letter_code
_entity_poly.pdbx_strand_id
1 'polypeptide(L)'
;MSCSHAERTFRSVGFFEKTNLPYIEEVSVYKVVDGDTFWVRNRKGNKVKIRLIGIDAPEDRNAFHKKKHPFGIVSKRYLDSLILDKNIRLEYDVDSLDRYGRTLAYAYLHDVFINENMIKNGYALLMTVPPNVKYASQFVEGQNHARLNRLGLWNSDAVPNFD
;
A
#
# COMPACT_ATOMS: atom_id res chain seq x y z
N MET A 1 -10.58 41.93 -53.90
CA MET A 1 -11.55 42.04 -52.80
C MET A 1 -11.16 41.03 -51.74
N SER A 2 -10.64 41.50 -50.61
CA SER A 2 -10.04 40.69 -49.54
C SER A 2 -11.12 39.94 -48.77
N CYS A 3 -10.92 38.64 -48.57
CA CYS A 3 -11.69 37.87 -47.59
C CYS A 3 -10.82 37.68 -46.34
N SER A 4 -11.29 38.25 -45.23
CA SER A 4 -10.66 38.18 -43.91
C SER A 4 -10.74 36.76 -43.35
N HIS A 5 -9.66 36.25 -42.78
CA HIS A 5 -9.74 35.26 -41.69
C HIS A 5 -8.84 35.74 -40.56
N ALA A 6 -9.50 36.18 -39.49
CA ALA A 6 -8.87 36.53 -38.23
C ALA A 6 -8.54 35.25 -37.47
N GLU A 7 -7.29 34.85 -37.45
CA GLU A 7 -6.80 33.83 -36.53
C GLU A 7 -6.60 34.47 -35.15
N ARG A 8 -7.54 34.18 -34.26
CA ARG A 8 -7.45 34.52 -32.84
C ARG A 8 -6.28 33.74 -32.24
N THR A 9 -5.20 34.44 -31.95
CA THR A 9 -4.12 33.95 -31.10
C THR A 9 -4.65 33.68 -29.70
N PHE A 10 -4.94 32.41 -29.41
CA PHE A 10 -5.18 31.97 -28.04
C PHE A 10 -3.86 32.08 -27.28
N ARG A 11 -3.81 33.09 -26.40
CA ARG A 11 -2.74 33.32 -25.44
C ARG A 11 -2.46 32.02 -24.67
N SER A 12 -1.20 31.64 -24.64
CA SER A 12 -0.65 30.56 -23.83
C SER A 12 -1.04 30.76 -22.35
N VAL A 13 -1.97 29.94 -21.87
CA VAL A 13 -2.21 29.80 -20.44
C VAL A 13 -1.28 28.72 -19.93
N GLY A 14 -0.23 29.17 -19.24
CA GLY A 14 0.54 28.45 -18.23
C GLY A 14 0.76 26.94 -18.44
N PHE A 15 1.93 26.60 -18.99
CA PHE A 15 2.58 25.34 -18.67
C PHE A 15 2.84 25.30 -17.15
N PHE A 16 1.90 24.74 -16.38
CA PHE A 16 2.25 24.18 -15.08
C PHE A 16 3.12 22.97 -15.37
N GLU A 17 4.42 23.12 -15.14
CA GLU A 17 5.35 22.01 -15.08
C GLU A 17 4.76 20.99 -14.10
N LYS A 18 4.32 19.83 -14.59
CA LYS A 18 3.86 18.73 -13.74
C LYS A 18 5.02 18.40 -12.82
N THR A 19 4.96 18.87 -11.58
CA THR A 19 5.90 18.44 -10.55
C THR A 19 5.75 16.93 -10.43
N ASN A 20 6.77 16.17 -10.85
CA ASN A 20 6.87 14.71 -10.71
C ASN A 20 7.00 14.26 -9.24
N LEU A 21 6.46 15.04 -8.30
CA LEU A 21 6.43 14.68 -6.90
C LEU A 21 5.31 13.64 -6.71
N PRO A 22 5.59 12.54 -5.99
CA PRO A 22 4.56 11.57 -5.70
C PRO A 22 3.42 12.27 -4.95
N TYR A 23 2.18 12.00 -5.36
CA TYR A 23 1.03 12.50 -4.61
C TYR A 23 1.03 11.83 -3.24
N ILE A 24 1.21 12.64 -2.18
CA ILE A 24 1.22 12.18 -0.80
C ILE A 24 -0.04 12.70 -0.11
N GLU A 25 -0.78 11.80 0.52
CA GLU A 25 -2.02 12.12 1.24
C GLU A 25 -1.94 11.67 2.70
N GLU A 26 -2.24 12.57 3.63
CA GLU A 26 -2.39 12.22 5.04
C GLU A 26 -3.81 11.76 5.33
N VAL A 27 -3.92 10.64 6.04
CA VAL A 27 -5.19 9.98 6.36
C VAL A 27 -5.16 9.39 7.77
N SER A 28 -6.33 9.23 8.40
CA SER A 28 -6.44 8.58 9.71
C SER A 28 -6.91 7.13 9.56
N VAL A 29 -6.15 6.17 10.08
CA VAL A 29 -6.54 4.75 10.09
C VAL A 29 -7.60 4.53 11.16
N TYR A 30 -8.68 3.82 10.83
CA TYR A 30 -9.73 3.50 11.81
C TYR A 30 -10.10 2.00 11.87
N LYS A 31 -9.54 1.18 10.97
CA LYS A 31 -9.77 -0.27 10.98
C LYS A 31 -8.71 -1.00 10.17
N VAL A 32 -8.08 -2.02 10.75
CA VAL A 32 -7.27 -2.99 10.01
C VAL A 32 -8.12 -4.20 9.63
N VAL A 33 -8.05 -4.62 8.36
CA VAL A 33 -8.83 -5.75 7.85
C VAL A 33 -8.05 -7.05 8.04
N ASP A 34 -6.81 -7.05 7.55
CA ASP A 34 -5.82 -8.14 7.53
C ASP A 34 -4.41 -7.51 7.49
N GLY A 35 -3.36 -8.29 7.21
CA GLY A 35 -1.98 -7.83 7.24
C GLY A 35 -1.54 -6.94 6.06
N ASP A 36 -2.42 -6.63 5.11
CA ASP A 36 -2.06 -5.75 3.99
C ASP A 36 -3.19 -4.83 3.52
N THR A 37 -4.34 -4.89 4.19
CA THR A 37 -5.53 -4.12 3.88
C THR A 37 -6.08 -3.43 5.13
N PHE A 38 -6.38 -2.14 5.02
CA PHE A 38 -6.97 -1.35 6.10
C PHE A 38 -7.92 -0.27 5.54
N TRP A 39 -8.69 0.34 6.44
CA TRP A 39 -9.56 1.45 6.13
C TRP A 39 -9.07 2.74 6.77
N VAL A 40 -9.21 3.83 6.02
CA VAL A 40 -8.86 5.17 6.45
C VAL A 40 -10.01 6.14 6.26
N ARG A 41 -9.97 7.24 7.00
CA ARG A 41 -10.71 8.45 6.64
C ARG A 41 -9.75 9.41 5.98
N ASN A 42 -10.09 9.84 4.77
CA ASN A 42 -9.32 10.86 4.08
C ASN A 42 -9.67 12.27 4.58
N ARG A 43 -9.01 13.30 4.04
CA ARG A 43 -9.24 14.70 4.43
C ARG A 43 -10.68 15.19 4.22
N LYS A 44 -11.45 14.54 3.34
CA LYS A 44 -12.87 14.84 3.10
C LYS A 44 -13.81 14.08 4.06
N GLY A 45 -13.27 13.27 4.97
CA GLY A 45 -14.03 12.42 5.88
C GLY A 45 -14.54 11.11 5.27
N ASN A 46 -14.22 10.85 3.99
CA ASN A 46 -14.68 9.66 3.28
C ASN A 46 -13.91 8.42 3.76
N LYS A 47 -14.63 7.30 3.85
CA LYS A 47 -14.04 6.00 4.15
C LYS A 47 -13.45 5.39 2.89
N VAL A 48 -12.14 5.14 2.90
CA VAL A 48 -11.41 4.57 1.77
C VAL A 48 -10.72 3.29 2.23
N LYS A 49 -10.81 2.22 1.44
CA LYS A 49 -10.09 0.97 1.69
C LYS A 49 -8.77 0.99 0.94
N ILE A 50 -7.68 0.81 1.67
CA ILE A 50 -6.31 0.78 1.15
C ILE A 50 -5.81 -0.66 1.10
N ARG A 51 -5.17 -1.05 -0.02
CA ARG A 51 -4.39 -2.28 -0.19
C ARG A 51 -2.94 -1.88 -0.41
N LEU A 52 -2.05 -2.39 0.45
CA LEU A 52 -0.62 -2.08 0.38
C LEU A 52 -0.01 -2.65 -0.90
N ILE A 53 0.69 -1.80 -1.66
CA ILE A 53 1.39 -2.20 -2.88
C ILE A 53 2.62 -3.05 -2.53
N GLY A 54 2.93 -4.05 -3.36
CA GLY A 54 4.19 -4.78 -3.30
C GLY A 54 4.24 -5.93 -2.29
N ILE A 55 3.20 -6.11 -1.47
CA ILE A 55 3.15 -7.15 -0.44
C ILE A 55 1.83 -7.92 -0.46
N ASP A 56 1.85 -9.18 -0.04
CA ASP A 56 0.67 -10.03 0.21
C ASP A 56 0.79 -10.71 1.57
N ALA A 57 -0.12 -10.38 2.47
CA ALA A 57 -0.19 -10.96 3.80
C ALA A 57 -1.07 -12.21 3.81
N PRO A 58 -0.80 -13.18 4.70
CA PRO A 58 -1.71 -14.31 4.90
C PRO A 58 -3.05 -13.84 5.46
N GLU A 59 -4.14 -14.44 4.98
CA GLU A 59 -5.51 -14.07 5.39
C GLU A 59 -5.85 -14.62 6.79
N ASP A 60 -6.45 -13.80 7.67
CA ASP A 60 -6.91 -14.23 9.00
C ASP A 60 -8.27 -14.95 8.98
N ARG A 61 -8.93 -14.99 7.81
CA ARG A 61 -10.23 -15.61 7.54
C ARG A 61 -10.33 -16.08 6.10
N ASN A 62 -11.35 -16.87 5.78
CA ASN A 62 -11.66 -17.17 4.38
C ASN A 62 -12.15 -15.90 3.68
N ALA A 63 -11.54 -15.54 2.55
CA ALA A 63 -11.86 -14.33 1.80
C ALA A 63 -11.71 -14.58 0.29
N PHE A 64 -12.79 -14.34 -0.47
CA PHE A 64 -12.85 -14.62 -1.91
C PHE A 64 -12.40 -16.06 -2.23
N HIS A 65 -11.26 -16.20 -2.91
CA HIS A 65 -10.67 -17.49 -3.30
C HIS A 65 -9.53 -17.95 -2.38
N LYS A 66 -9.19 -17.17 -1.35
CA LYS A 66 -8.13 -17.50 -0.38
C LYS A 66 -8.73 -18.11 0.88
N LYS A 67 -8.09 -19.17 1.37
CA LYS A 67 -8.40 -19.78 2.66
C LYS A 67 -7.66 -19.05 3.78
N LYS A 68 -8.22 -19.07 4.98
CA LYS A 68 -7.55 -18.64 6.21
C LYS A 68 -6.19 -19.33 6.32
N HIS A 69 -5.17 -18.55 6.66
CA HIS A 69 -3.84 -19.03 7.00
C HIS A 69 -3.62 -18.89 8.51
N PRO A 70 -3.01 -19.89 9.19
CA PRO A 70 -2.75 -19.81 10.64
C PRO A 70 -2.00 -18.55 11.08
N PHE A 71 -1.03 -18.11 10.27
CA PHE A 71 -0.26 -16.89 10.53
C PHE A 71 -1.01 -15.58 10.22
N GLY A 72 -2.19 -15.62 9.60
CA GLY A 72 -2.89 -14.42 9.16
C GLY A 72 -3.29 -13.49 10.30
N ILE A 73 -3.70 -14.06 11.44
CA ILE A 73 -4.02 -13.27 12.64
C ILE A 73 -2.78 -12.58 13.24
N VAL A 74 -1.61 -13.22 13.14
CA VAL A 74 -0.34 -12.65 13.61
C VAL A 74 0.04 -11.46 12.73
N SER A 75 -0.02 -11.62 11.41
CA SER A 75 0.25 -10.55 10.45
C SER A 75 -0.69 -9.34 10.63
N LYS A 76 -2.00 -9.61 10.76
CA LYS A 76 -2.99 -8.57 11.04
C LYS A 76 -2.70 -7.82 12.34
N ARG A 77 -2.44 -8.54 13.43
CA ARG A 77 -2.14 -7.91 14.74
C ARG A 77 -0.90 -7.04 14.69
N TYR A 78 0.11 -7.46 13.93
CA TYR A 78 1.31 -6.66 13.77
C TYR A 78 1.00 -5.34 13.05
N LEU A 79 0.31 -5.39 11.90
CA LEU A 79 -0.11 -4.18 11.20
C LEU A 79 -1.00 -3.30 12.10
N ASP A 80 -1.98 -3.90 12.77
CA ASP A 80 -2.88 -3.21 13.71
C ASP A 80 -2.11 -2.44 14.79
N SER A 81 -1.15 -3.09 15.47
CA SER A 81 -0.29 -2.44 16.47
C SER A 81 0.53 -1.28 15.90
N LEU A 82 0.89 -1.37 14.61
CA LEU A 82 1.68 -0.37 13.94
C LEU A 82 0.84 0.85 13.55
N ILE A 83 -0.40 0.68 13.06
CA ILE A 83 -1.13 1.76 12.37
C ILE A 83 -2.51 2.12 12.93
N LEU A 84 -3.15 1.28 13.75
CA LEU A 84 -4.51 1.55 14.22
C LEU A 84 -4.57 2.85 15.02
N ASP A 85 -5.60 3.66 14.74
CA ASP A 85 -5.84 4.97 15.35
C ASP A 85 -4.71 5.99 15.16
N LYS A 86 -3.86 5.79 14.15
CA LYS A 86 -2.77 6.72 13.79
C LYS A 86 -3.05 7.44 12.48
N ASN A 87 -2.43 8.61 12.34
CA ASN A 87 -2.32 9.31 11.07
C ASN A 87 -1.11 8.78 10.30
N ILE A 88 -1.33 8.42 9.04
CA ILE A 88 -0.28 7.92 8.14
C ILE A 88 -0.26 8.74 6.85
N ARG A 89 0.86 8.68 6.15
CA ARG A 89 1.00 9.22 4.79
C ARG A 89 0.85 8.07 3.79
N LEU A 90 -0.03 8.25 2.81
CA LEU A 90 -0.15 7.38 1.66
C LEU A 90 0.63 7.97 0.50
N GLU A 91 1.42 7.14 -0.16
CA GLU A 91 2.12 7.46 -1.39
C GLU A 91 1.58 6.57 -2.51
N TYR A 92 1.08 7.17 -3.58
CA TYR A 92 0.51 6.44 -4.71
C TYR A 92 1.57 6.18 -5.80
N ASP A 93 1.35 5.11 -6.56
CA ASP A 93 2.18 4.76 -7.72
C ASP A 93 1.37 4.98 -9.02
N VAL A 94 1.85 4.47 -10.16
CA VAL A 94 1.25 4.66 -11.49
C VAL A 94 -0.26 4.39 -11.50
N ASP A 95 -0.69 3.25 -10.95
CA ASP A 95 -2.10 2.89 -10.81
C ASP A 95 -2.56 3.05 -9.35
N SER A 96 -3.62 3.83 -9.15
CA SER A 96 -4.19 4.10 -7.81
C SER A 96 -5.31 3.15 -7.39
N LEU A 97 -5.78 2.28 -8.30
CA LEU A 97 -6.87 1.33 -8.05
C LEU A 97 -6.54 -0.05 -8.60
N ASP A 98 -6.93 -1.09 -7.88
CA ASP A 98 -6.93 -2.44 -8.43
C ASP A 98 -8.25 -2.79 -9.13
N ARG A 99 -8.28 -3.96 -9.78
CA ARG A 99 -9.48 -4.52 -10.45
C ARG A 99 -10.70 -4.72 -9.55
N TYR A 100 -10.53 -4.68 -8.22
CA TYR A 100 -11.58 -4.84 -7.23
C TYR A 100 -12.05 -3.49 -6.66
N GLY A 101 -11.50 -2.38 -7.14
CA GLY A 101 -11.82 -1.03 -6.68
C GLY A 101 -11.17 -0.67 -5.34
N ARG A 102 -10.15 -1.41 -4.88
CA ARG A 102 -9.36 -1.00 -3.71
C ARG A 102 -8.33 0.03 -4.12
N THR A 103 -8.11 1.01 -3.26
CA THR A 103 -7.07 2.01 -3.44
C THR A 103 -5.71 1.39 -3.15
N LEU A 104 -4.79 1.52 -4.11
CA LEU A 104 -3.41 1.02 -4.02
C LEU A 104 -2.48 2.12 -3.53
N ALA A 105 -1.75 1.87 -2.45
CA ALA A 105 -0.76 2.81 -1.93
C ALA A 105 0.40 2.13 -1.21
N TYR A 106 1.51 2.83 -1.16
CA TYR A 106 2.55 2.68 -0.14
C TYR A 106 2.16 3.50 1.10
N ALA A 107 2.54 3.06 2.29
CA ALA A 107 2.15 3.73 3.53
C ALA A 107 3.35 4.03 4.43
N TYR A 108 3.33 5.20 5.07
CA TYR A 108 4.35 5.63 6.02
C TYR A 108 3.71 6.12 7.32
N LEU A 109 4.26 5.68 8.45
CA LEU A 109 4.01 6.27 9.75
C LEU A 109 5.27 7.04 10.18
N HIS A 110 5.22 8.37 10.14
CA HIS A 110 6.43 9.21 10.23
C HIS A 110 7.47 8.80 9.18
N ASP A 111 8.63 8.29 9.61
CA ASP A 111 9.73 7.80 8.76
C ASP A 111 9.70 6.28 8.57
N VAL A 112 8.75 5.57 9.20
CA VAL A 112 8.62 4.12 9.07
C VAL A 112 7.87 3.79 7.79
N PHE A 113 8.57 3.18 6.82
CA PHE A 113 7.94 2.62 5.64
C PHE A 113 7.23 1.31 5.96
N ILE A 114 5.91 1.35 6.05
CA ILE A 114 5.09 0.23 6.54
C ILE A 114 5.22 -1.00 5.64
N ASN A 115 5.19 -0.84 4.32
CA ASN A 115 5.28 -1.95 3.38
C ASN A 115 6.60 -2.74 3.56
N GLU A 116 7.73 -2.02 3.63
CA GLU A 116 9.03 -2.65 3.88
C GLU A 116 9.08 -3.29 5.27
N ASN A 117 8.55 -2.60 6.29
CA ASN A 117 8.55 -3.11 7.65
C ASN A 117 7.76 -4.44 7.78
N MET A 118 6.61 -4.56 7.10
CA MET A 118 5.83 -5.81 7.03
C MET A 118 6.64 -6.95 6.42
N ILE A 119 7.30 -6.73 5.28
CA ILE A 119 8.03 -7.79 4.58
C ILE A 119 9.35 -8.16 5.27
N LYS A 120 10.09 -7.17 5.78
CA LYS A 120 11.40 -7.34 6.41
C LYS A 120 11.33 -8.11 7.74
N ASN A 121 10.18 -8.03 8.42
CA ASN A 121 9.91 -8.79 9.64
C ASN A 121 9.11 -10.08 9.38
N GLY A 122 8.84 -10.44 8.11
CA GLY A 122 8.19 -11.69 7.72
C GLY A 122 6.68 -11.73 7.98
N TYR A 123 6.00 -10.59 8.07
CA TYR A 123 4.54 -10.53 8.22
C TYR A 123 3.79 -10.52 6.89
N ALA A 124 4.46 -10.25 5.78
CA ALA A 124 3.91 -10.36 4.43
C ALA A 124 4.95 -10.94 3.47
N LEU A 125 4.49 -11.43 2.32
CA LEU A 125 5.31 -11.92 1.21
C LEU A 125 5.43 -10.86 0.12
N LEU A 126 6.49 -10.92 -0.68
CA LEU A 126 6.66 -10.08 -1.86
C LEU A 126 5.56 -10.36 -2.89
N MET A 127 4.90 -9.30 -3.38
CA MET A 127 3.93 -9.39 -4.48
C MET A 127 4.14 -8.24 -5.47
N THR A 128 4.83 -8.53 -6.57
CA THR A 128 5.12 -7.54 -7.62
C THR A 128 4.04 -7.54 -8.69
N VAL A 129 3.36 -6.40 -8.88
CA VAL A 129 2.31 -6.23 -9.90
C VAL A 129 2.59 -4.94 -10.68
N PRO A 130 3.05 -5.02 -11.94
CA PRO A 130 3.22 -3.86 -12.81
C PRO A 130 1.88 -3.13 -13.05
N PRO A 131 1.90 -1.80 -13.24
CA PRO A 131 3.06 -0.91 -13.28
C PRO A 131 3.58 -0.45 -11.90
N ASN A 132 2.95 -0.87 -10.80
CA ASN A 132 3.26 -0.41 -9.45
C ASN A 132 4.46 -1.16 -8.83
N VAL A 133 5.66 -0.81 -9.28
CA VAL A 133 6.91 -1.51 -8.92
C VAL A 133 8.00 -0.59 -8.35
N LYS A 134 7.64 0.65 -7.96
CA LYS A 134 8.59 1.67 -7.49
C LYS A 134 9.60 1.18 -6.45
N TYR A 135 9.16 0.35 -5.50
CA TYR A 135 10.00 -0.16 -4.40
C TYR A 135 10.28 -1.67 -4.48
N ALA A 136 10.13 -2.30 -5.65
CA ALA A 136 10.24 -3.75 -5.80
C ALA A 136 11.61 -4.31 -5.33
N SER A 137 12.71 -3.64 -5.67
CA SER A 137 14.07 -4.06 -5.24
C SER A 137 14.23 -4.03 -3.71
N GLN A 138 13.74 -2.98 -3.05
CA GLN A 138 13.78 -2.85 -1.58
C GLN A 138 12.95 -3.95 -0.90
N PHE A 139 11.80 -4.33 -1.49
CA PHE A 139 11.00 -5.44 -0.97
C PHE A 139 11.67 -6.81 -1.17
N VAL A 140 12.40 -7.02 -2.27
CA VAL A 140 13.23 -8.23 -2.47
C VAL A 140 14.27 -8.33 -1.36
N GLU A 141 14.98 -7.25 -1.06
CA GLU A 141 15.98 -7.20 0.02
C GLU A 141 15.35 -7.47 1.40
N GLY A 142 14.22 -6.83 1.69
CA GLY A 142 13.47 -7.06 2.93
C GLY A 142 13.04 -8.52 3.09
N GLN A 143 12.51 -9.15 2.04
CA GLN A 143 12.14 -10.57 2.11
C GLN A 143 13.36 -11.48 2.31
N ASN A 144 14.48 -11.20 1.64
CA ASN A 144 15.71 -11.96 1.81
C ASN A 144 16.23 -11.84 3.25
N HIS A 145 16.18 -10.65 3.85
CA HIS A 145 16.49 -10.44 5.25
C HIS A 145 15.59 -11.28 6.17
N ALA A 146 14.28 -11.28 5.94
CA ALA A 146 13.33 -12.06 6.75
C ALA A 146 13.59 -13.57 6.66
N ARG A 147 13.94 -14.07 5.46
CA ARG A 147 14.32 -15.48 5.24
C ARG A 147 15.60 -15.86 5.97
N LEU A 148 16.66 -15.09 5.79
CA LEU A 148 17.97 -15.38 6.38
C LEU A 148 17.91 -15.39 7.92
N ASN A 149 17.12 -14.49 8.50
CA ASN A 149 16.96 -14.37 9.95
C ASN A 149 15.79 -15.21 10.50
N ARG A 150 15.12 -16.02 9.67
CA ARG A 150 13.97 -16.85 10.06
C ARG A 150 12.93 -16.05 10.85
N LEU A 151 12.44 -14.96 10.27
CA LEU A 151 11.46 -14.07 10.89
C LEU A 151 10.04 -14.36 10.39
N GLY A 152 9.05 -14.21 11.27
CA GLY A 152 7.63 -14.35 10.93
C GLY A 152 7.31 -15.63 10.16
N LEU A 153 6.78 -15.49 8.95
CA LEU A 153 6.45 -16.60 8.03
C LEU A 153 7.62 -17.54 7.73
N TRP A 154 8.86 -17.11 7.93
CA TRP A 154 10.07 -17.90 7.70
C TRP A 154 10.58 -18.63 8.95
N ASN A 155 9.82 -18.56 10.05
CA ASN A 155 10.05 -19.31 11.27
C ASN A 155 8.98 -20.39 11.43
N SER A 156 9.38 -21.66 11.46
CA SER A 156 8.47 -22.80 11.67
C SER A 156 7.69 -22.71 12.98
N ASP A 157 8.25 -22.06 13.99
CA ASP A 157 7.70 -22.01 15.35
C ASP A 157 6.79 -20.79 15.56
N ALA A 158 6.73 -19.88 14.59
CA ALA A 158 5.99 -18.62 14.71
C ALA A 158 4.50 -18.76 14.36
N VAL A 159 4.04 -19.94 13.93
CA VAL A 159 2.61 -20.23 13.85
C VAL A 159 2.13 -20.56 15.26
N PRO A 160 1.26 -19.73 15.88
CA PRO A 160 0.70 -20.09 17.17
C PRO A 160 -0.10 -21.38 16.99
N ASN A 161 0.14 -22.37 17.85
CA ASN A 161 -0.76 -23.51 17.98
C ASN A 161 -2.10 -22.94 18.49
N PHE A 162 -3.06 -22.81 17.57
CA PHE A 162 -4.44 -22.59 17.92
C PHE A 162 -5.05 -23.96 18.17
N ASP A 163 -4.84 -24.48 19.39
CA ASP A 163 -5.67 -25.57 19.93
C ASP A 163 -7.11 -25.07 20.15
#